data_AF-A0AAN4IE65-F1
#
_entry.id   AF-A0AAN4IE65-F1
#
_cell.length_a   1.000
_cell.length_b   1.000
_cell.length_c   1.000
_cell.angle_alpha   90.00
_cell.angle_beta   90.00
_cell.angle_gamma   90.00
#
_symmetry.space_group_name_H-M   'P 1'
#
loop_
_entity.id
_entity.type
_entity.pdbx_description
1 polymer ?
#
loop_
_entity_poly.entity_id
_entity_poly.type
_entity_poly.pdbx_seq_one_letter_code
_entity_poly.pdbx_strand_id
1 'polypeptide(L)'
;MFDPTVYDNLKVGFENYLYDMDNLDERIQITGRKDRLEMAVMSREFTLQFCLRDRPEVTGEVVLSSSLNELAAEILETPGAHPGCRLEIRFGMVMKEPERQCPAIRSILQESWPEQRICQTIQYIFDEQPIIYNVMAHVCFDRSVNEDQMGDIAELCEHMANVMNQLLQLNN
;
A
#
# COMPACT_ATOMS: atom_id res chain seq x y z
N MET A 1 13.45 -28.45 -3.85
CA MET A 1 13.43 -27.07 -3.34
C MET A 1 12.31 -26.42 -4.12
N PHE A 2 11.22 -26.01 -3.45
CA PHE A 2 10.16 -25.29 -4.14
C PHE A 2 10.70 -23.88 -4.40
N ASP A 3 10.61 -23.41 -5.63
CA ASP A 3 10.94 -22.02 -5.93
C ASP A 3 10.00 -21.10 -5.12
N PRO A 4 10.48 -19.96 -4.60
CA PRO A 4 9.62 -19.00 -3.94
C PRO A 4 8.50 -18.55 -4.87
N THR A 5 7.32 -18.31 -4.32
CA THR A 5 6.20 -17.82 -5.15
C THR A 5 6.41 -16.38 -5.60
N VAL A 6 5.70 -15.92 -6.63
CA VAL A 6 5.62 -14.52 -7.05
C VAL A 6 5.27 -13.62 -5.86
N TYR A 7 4.37 -14.08 -4.98
CA TYR A 7 4.04 -13.38 -3.74
C TYR A 7 5.25 -13.25 -2.81
N ASP A 8 6.01 -14.33 -2.62
CA ASP A 8 7.19 -14.32 -1.74
C ASP A 8 8.29 -13.41 -2.31
N ASN A 9 8.51 -13.45 -3.62
CA ASN A 9 9.53 -12.62 -4.29
C ASN A 9 9.17 -11.13 -4.27
N LEU A 10 7.92 -10.77 -4.61
CA LEU A 10 7.46 -9.38 -4.55
C LEU A 10 7.49 -8.83 -3.13
N LYS A 11 7.07 -9.64 -2.14
CA LYS A 11 7.16 -9.26 -0.72
C LYS A 11 8.61 -8.91 -0.34
N VAL A 12 9.58 -9.78 -0.67
CA VAL A 12 11.00 -9.51 -0.39
C VAL A 12 11.48 -8.26 -1.11
N GLY A 13 11.03 -8.02 -2.35
CA GLY A 13 11.35 -6.79 -3.09
C GLY A 13 10.91 -5.52 -2.35
N PHE A 14 9.66 -5.47 -1.89
CA PHE A 14 9.14 -4.35 -1.10
C PHE A 14 9.84 -4.22 0.26
N GLU A 15 10.08 -5.34 0.94
CA GLU A 15 10.80 -5.34 2.22
C GLU A 15 12.18 -4.72 2.07
N ASN A 16 12.99 -5.22 1.14
CA ASN A 16 14.35 -4.73 0.94
C ASN A 16 14.37 -3.22 0.68
N TYR A 17 13.56 -2.76 -0.27
CA TYR A 17 13.59 -1.35 -0.65
C TYR A 17 13.09 -0.42 0.47
N LEU A 18 11.97 -0.74 1.10
CA LEU A 18 11.41 0.11 2.17
C LEU A 18 12.29 0.09 3.43
N TYR A 19 12.92 -1.04 3.77
CA TYR A 19 13.89 -1.05 4.87
C TYR A 19 15.20 -0.33 4.54
N ASP A 20 15.63 -0.31 3.29
CA ASP A 20 16.76 0.52 2.86
C ASP A 20 16.40 2.02 3.01
N MET A 21 15.19 2.43 2.59
CA MET A 21 14.72 3.81 2.77
C MET A 21 14.62 4.24 4.25
N ASP A 22 14.35 3.30 5.17
CA ASP A 22 14.30 3.58 6.62
C ASP A 22 15.70 3.58 7.26
N ASN A 23 16.48 2.53 7.03
CA ASN A 23 17.74 2.30 7.76
C ASN A 23 18.96 2.96 7.11
N LEU A 24 19.02 3.02 5.78
CA LEU A 24 20.17 3.53 5.04
C LEU A 24 19.96 4.99 4.64
N ASP A 25 18.80 5.29 4.03
CA ASP A 25 18.52 6.65 3.54
C ASP A 25 17.95 7.56 4.64
N GLU A 26 17.41 6.98 5.72
CA GLU A 26 16.75 7.68 6.82
C GLU A 26 15.61 8.63 6.35
N ARG A 27 14.92 8.28 5.27
CA ARG A 27 13.86 9.12 4.66
C ARG A 27 12.47 8.81 5.20
N ILE A 28 12.25 7.55 5.54
CA ILE A 28 11.01 7.07 6.13
C ILE A 28 11.29 6.47 7.51
N GLN A 29 10.23 6.04 8.17
CA GLN A 29 10.27 5.19 9.36
C GLN A 29 9.22 4.10 9.22
N ILE A 30 9.62 2.83 9.29
CA ILE A 30 8.65 1.72 9.32
C ILE A 30 7.90 1.75 10.66
N THR A 31 6.57 1.85 10.60
CA THR A 31 5.69 1.95 11.78
C THR A 31 4.87 0.68 12.02
N GLY A 32 4.77 -0.20 11.02
CA GLY A 32 4.00 -1.43 11.16
C GLY A 32 4.30 -2.45 10.09
N ARG A 33 4.19 -3.72 10.48
CA ARG A 33 4.29 -4.88 9.59
C ARG A 33 3.18 -5.85 9.94
N LYS A 34 2.48 -6.36 8.92
CA LYS A 34 1.48 -7.43 9.07
C LYS A 34 1.69 -8.48 7.99
N ASP A 35 1.82 -9.72 8.42
CA ASP A 35 1.79 -10.90 7.57
C ASP A 35 0.56 -11.71 7.99
N ARG A 36 -0.48 -11.74 7.14
CA ARG A 36 -1.76 -12.39 7.43
C ARG A 36 -1.98 -13.58 6.49
N LEU A 37 -2.32 -14.71 7.09
CA LEU A 37 -2.87 -15.88 6.41
C LEU A 37 -4.33 -16.03 6.83
N GLU A 38 -5.25 -15.94 5.89
CA GLU A 38 -6.66 -16.23 6.12
C GLU A 38 -6.95 -17.69 5.75
N MET A 39 -7.09 -18.55 6.76
CA MET A 39 -7.25 -20.00 6.54
C MET A 39 -8.61 -20.37 5.94
N ALA A 40 -9.65 -19.54 6.12
CA ALA A 40 -10.97 -19.86 5.61
C ALA A 40 -11.02 -19.86 4.06
N VAL A 41 -10.24 -18.98 3.43
CA VAL A 41 -10.14 -18.87 1.96
C VAL A 41 -8.73 -19.15 1.43
N MET A 42 -7.82 -19.55 2.32
CA MET A 42 -6.39 -19.79 2.04
C MET A 42 -5.72 -18.64 1.28
N SER A 43 -5.99 -17.40 1.67
CA SER A 43 -5.35 -16.21 1.09
C SER A 43 -4.24 -15.66 1.98
N ARG A 44 -3.28 -14.96 1.36
CA ARG A 44 -2.19 -14.27 2.05
C ARG A 44 -2.27 -12.77 1.80
N GLU A 45 -1.89 -12.00 2.81
CA GLU A 45 -1.79 -10.55 2.72
C GLU A 45 -0.56 -10.10 3.51
N PHE A 46 0.32 -9.36 2.84
CA PHE A 46 1.44 -8.66 3.44
C PHE A 46 1.12 -7.17 3.45
N THR A 47 1.41 -6.50 4.56
CA THR A 47 1.31 -5.04 4.68
C THR A 47 2.55 -4.50 5.38
N LEU A 48 3.18 -3.52 4.75
CA LEU A 48 4.21 -2.70 5.38
C LEU A 48 3.73 -1.26 5.47
N GLN A 49 3.68 -0.73 6.68
CA GLN A 49 3.26 0.63 6.99
C GLN A 49 4.48 1.46 7.39
N PHE A 50 4.52 2.70 6.92
CA PHE A 50 5.56 3.66 7.22
C PHE A 50 5.05 5.09 7.26
N CYS A 51 5.83 6.00 7.82
CA CYS A 51 5.65 7.45 7.70
C CYS A 51 6.94 8.10 7.16
N LEU A 52 6.84 9.36 6.74
CA LEU A 52 8.05 10.14 6.47
C LEU A 52 8.78 10.42 7.79
N ARG A 53 10.11 10.41 7.78
CA ARG A 53 10.89 10.59 9.02
C ARG A 53 10.55 11.91 9.69
N ASP A 54 10.35 11.83 11.01
CA ASP A 54 9.92 12.95 11.87
C ASP A 54 8.57 13.60 11.49
N ARG A 55 7.79 12.96 10.60
CA ARG A 55 6.50 13.46 10.10
C ARG A 55 5.43 12.35 10.12
N PRO A 56 4.95 11.93 11.31
CA PRO A 56 4.01 10.82 11.48
C PRO A 56 2.56 11.15 11.09
N GLU A 57 2.26 12.39 10.67
CA GLU A 57 0.89 12.87 10.41
C GLU A 57 0.25 12.19 9.19
N VAL A 58 1.06 11.66 8.27
CA VAL A 58 0.63 10.86 7.13
C VAL A 58 1.39 9.53 7.14
N THR A 59 0.63 8.45 7.03
CA THR A 59 1.14 7.08 6.91
C THR A 59 0.92 6.58 5.48
N GLY A 60 1.87 5.80 4.97
CA GLY A 60 1.77 5.06 3.72
C GLY A 60 1.75 3.55 4.03
N GLU A 61 0.98 2.79 3.27
CA GLU A 61 0.98 1.32 3.31
C GLU A 61 1.16 0.75 1.92
N VAL A 62 2.09 -0.20 1.79
CA VAL A 62 2.09 -1.16 0.68
C VAL A 62 1.36 -2.41 1.13
N VAL A 63 0.37 -2.83 0.35
CA VAL A 63 -0.43 -4.02 0.62
C VAL A 63 -0.35 -4.97 -0.57
N LEU A 64 0.26 -6.14 -0.35
CA LEU A 64 0.38 -7.20 -1.33
C LEU A 64 -0.52 -8.37 -0.90
N SER A 65 -1.39 -8.85 -1.79
CA SER A 65 -2.27 -9.97 -1.48
C SER A 65 -2.29 -11.01 -2.59
N SER A 66 -2.39 -12.27 -2.19
CA SER A 66 -2.50 -13.41 -3.11
C SER A 66 -3.64 -14.33 -2.68
N SER A 67 -4.46 -14.73 -3.65
CA SER A 67 -5.60 -15.62 -3.43
C SER A 67 -5.17 -17.09 -3.55
N LEU A 68 -6.00 -18.01 -3.06
CA LEU A 68 -5.75 -19.44 -3.25
C LEU A 68 -5.62 -19.80 -4.74
N ASN A 69 -6.43 -19.19 -5.62
CA ASN A 69 -6.38 -19.49 -7.05
C ASN A 69 -5.03 -19.11 -7.66
N GLU A 70 -4.49 -17.95 -7.31
CA GLU A 70 -3.17 -17.48 -7.78
C GLU A 70 -2.07 -18.41 -7.27
N LEU A 71 -2.04 -18.66 -5.96
CA LEU A 71 -1.05 -19.54 -5.33
C LEU A 71 -1.09 -20.97 -5.89
N ALA A 72 -2.29 -21.53 -6.06
CA ALA A 72 -2.46 -22.88 -6.59
C ALA A 72 -2.09 -22.97 -8.07
N ALA A 73 -2.46 -21.97 -8.88
CA ALA A 73 -2.12 -21.93 -10.29
C ALA A 73 -0.60 -21.92 -10.49
N GLU A 74 0.10 -21.18 -9.64
CA GLU A 74 1.56 -21.11 -9.61
C GLU A 74 2.21 -22.42 -9.15
N ILE A 75 1.85 -22.92 -7.97
CA ILE A 75 2.44 -24.15 -7.39
C ILE A 75 2.22 -25.37 -8.29
N LEU A 76 1.07 -25.43 -8.97
CA LEU A 76 0.73 -26.52 -9.88
C LEU A 76 1.20 -26.29 -11.32
N GLU A 77 1.89 -25.18 -11.59
CA GLU A 77 2.37 -24.79 -12.92
C GLU A 77 1.27 -24.89 -13.99
N THR A 78 0.09 -24.36 -13.65
CA THR A 78 -1.11 -24.52 -14.47
C THR A 78 -0.88 -23.95 -15.88
N PRO A 79 -1.02 -24.74 -16.96
CA PRO A 79 -0.73 -24.27 -18.30
C PRO A 79 -1.59 -23.07 -18.70
N GLY A 80 -0.94 -21.99 -19.14
CA GLY A 80 -1.61 -20.75 -19.56
C GLY A 80 -2.07 -19.84 -18.41
N ALA A 81 -1.78 -20.19 -17.16
CA ALA A 81 -1.94 -19.27 -16.04
C ALA A 81 -0.81 -18.23 -16.03
N HIS A 82 -1.15 -17.01 -15.64
CA HIS A 82 -0.21 -15.92 -15.40
C HIS A 82 -0.37 -15.49 -13.94
N PRO A 83 0.20 -16.26 -12.99
CA PRO A 83 0.00 -16.00 -11.57
C PRO A 83 0.54 -14.61 -11.22
N GLY A 84 -0.19 -13.92 -10.35
CA GLY A 84 0.19 -12.60 -9.88
C GLY A 84 -0.45 -12.25 -8.55
N CYS A 85 -0.01 -11.12 -8.02
CA CYS A 85 -0.50 -10.57 -6.77
C CYS A 85 -1.33 -9.33 -7.03
N ARG A 86 -2.32 -9.10 -6.16
CA ARG A 86 -3.00 -7.81 -6.10
C ARG A 86 -2.17 -6.88 -5.23
N LEU A 87 -1.78 -5.74 -5.81
CA LEU A 87 -1.11 -4.65 -5.14
C LEU A 87 -2.11 -3.53 -4.85
N GLU A 88 -1.99 -2.96 -3.66
CA GLU A 88 -2.74 -1.78 -3.24
C GLU A 88 -1.81 -0.87 -2.44
N ILE A 89 -1.94 0.43 -2.66
CA ILE A 89 -1.25 1.44 -1.84
C ILE A 89 -2.30 2.20 -1.04
N ARG A 90 -2.01 2.47 0.22
CA ARG A 90 -2.91 3.23 1.10
C ARG A 90 -2.19 4.40 1.74
N PHE A 91 -2.92 5.48 1.98
CA PHE A 91 -2.46 6.66 2.70
C PHE A 91 -3.42 6.99 3.82
N GLY A 92 -2.93 6.91 5.06
CA GLY A 92 -3.70 7.16 6.27
C GLY A 92 -3.35 8.51 6.88
N MET A 93 -4.36 9.31 7.24
CA MET A 93 -4.16 10.60 7.90
C MET A 93 -5.37 10.98 8.76
N VAL A 94 -5.13 11.89 9.70
CA VAL A 94 -6.16 12.44 10.59
C VAL A 94 -6.55 13.84 10.15
N MET A 95 -7.85 14.13 10.11
CA MET A 95 -8.34 15.43 9.64
C MET A 95 -9.63 15.89 10.31
N LYS A 96 -9.97 17.17 10.12
CA LYS A 96 -11.15 17.83 10.72
C LYS A 96 -12.23 18.17 9.69
N GLU A 97 -11.87 18.38 8.44
CA GLU A 97 -12.77 18.86 7.37
C GLU A 97 -12.76 17.90 6.16
N PRO A 98 -13.26 16.66 6.30
CA PRO A 98 -13.18 15.65 5.24
C PRO A 98 -13.84 16.09 3.93
N GLU A 99 -14.94 16.85 3.99
CA GLU A 99 -15.63 17.36 2.79
C GLU A 99 -14.74 18.27 1.92
N ARG A 100 -13.81 19.01 2.53
CA ARG A 100 -12.85 19.87 1.82
C ARG A 100 -11.57 19.12 1.47
N GLN A 101 -11.09 18.27 2.38
CA GLN A 101 -9.78 17.64 2.29
C GLN A 101 -9.80 16.39 1.39
N CYS A 102 -10.86 15.57 1.42
CA CYS A 102 -10.96 14.36 0.60
C CYS A 102 -10.91 14.63 -0.92
N PRO A 103 -11.55 15.69 -1.47
CA PRO A 103 -11.36 16.06 -2.87
C PRO A 103 -9.90 16.42 -3.21
N ALA A 104 -9.20 17.15 -2.33
CA ALA A 104 -7.81 17.52 -2.55
C ALA A 104 -6.88 16.29 -2.53
N ILE A 105 -7.09 15.38 -1.58
CA ILE A 105 -6.41 14.08 -1.51
C ILE A 105 -6.61 13.31 -2.82
N ARG A 106 -7.87 13.22 -3.29
CA ARG A 106 -8.18 12.55 -4.57
C ARG A 106 -7.38 13.15 -5.73
N SER A 107 -7.31 14.47 -5.85
CA SER A 107 -6.57 15.13 -6.93
C SER A 107 -5.08 14.79 -6.88
N ILE A 108 -4.44 14.88 -5.71
CA ILE A 108 -3.02 14.50 -5.52
C ILE A 108 -2.75 13.06 -5.96
N LEU A 109 -3.60 12.12 -5.52
CA LEU A 109 -3.45 10.72 -5.88
C LEU A 109 -3.68 10.49 -7.39
N GLN A 110 -4.64 11.20 -8.00
CA GLN A 110 -4.93 11.08 -9.43
C GLN A 110 -3.84 11.69 -10.32
N GLU A 111 -3.09 12.69 -9.84
CA GLU A 111 -1.92 13.20 -10.58
C GLU A 111 -0.81 12.15 -10.65
N SER A 112 -0.61 11.37 -9.59
CA SER A 112 0.41 10.31 -9.55
C SER A 112 -0.05 9.01 -10.21
N TRP A 113 -1.35 8.68 -10.11
CA TRP A 113 -1.94 7.46 -10.66
C TRP A 113 -3.24 7.77 -11.44
N PRO A 114 -3.15 8.43 -12.61
CA PRO A 114 -4.31 8.96 -13.34
C PRO A 114 -5.30 7.91 -13.84
N GLU A 115 -4.83 6.71 -14.16
CA GLU A 115 -5.67 5.62 -14.65
C GLU A 115 -6.22 4.72 -13.53
N GLN A 116 -5.77 4.92 -12.28
CA GLN A 116 -6.10 4.01 -11.19
C GLN A 116 -7.33 4.47 -10.41
N ARG A 117 -8.04 3.49 -9.86
CA ARG A 117 -9.22 3.76 -9.04
C ARG A 117 -8.81 4.26 -7.66
N ILE A 118 -9.27 5.46 -7.32
CA ILE A 118 -9.07 6.06 -5.99
C ILE A 118 -10.33 5.91 -5.12
N CYS A 119 -10.19 5.20 -4.00
CA CYS A 119 -11.22 5.03 -2.98
C CYS A 119 -10.79 5.73 -1.68
N GLN A 120 -11.74 6.27 -0.91
CA GLN A 120 -11.46 6.88 0.38
C GLN A 120 -12.45 6.36 1.41
N THR A 121 -11.95 5.94 2.56
CA THR A 121 -12.74 5.48 3.70
C THR A 121 -12.56 6.47 4.85
N ILE A 122 -13.66 6.91 5.43
CA ILE A 122 -13.66 7.83 6.58
C ILE A 122 -14.17 7.06 7.80
N GLN A 123 -13.43 7.12 8.90
CA GLN A 123 -13.76 6.48 10.17
C GLN A 123 -13.72 7.51 11.30
N TYR A 124 -14.75 7.53 12.13
CA TYR A 124 -14.82 8.37 13.31
C TYR A 124 -15.64 7.64 14.39
N ILE A 125 -15.43 8.02 15.65
CA ILE A 125 -16.21 7.50 16.77
C ILE A 125 -17.47 8.35 16.88
N PHE A 126 -18.63 7.70 16.82
CA PHE A 126 -19.92 8.35 16.99
C PHE A 126 -20.05 8.90 18.42
N ASP A 127 -20.61 10.11 18.54
CA ASP A 127 -20.78 10.87 19.81
C ASP A 127 -19.50 11.36 20.51
N GLU A 128 -18.31 11.22 19.93
CA GLU A 128 -17.07 11.81 20.49
C GLU A 128 -16.87 13.27 20.04
N GLN A 129 -16.48 14.14 20.97
CA GLN A 129 -16.21 15.55 20.69
C GLN A 129 -14.83 15.99 21.22
N PRO A 130 -14.01 16.70 20.42
CA PRO A 130 -14.27 17.07 19.02
C PRO A 130 -14.24 15.84 18.10
N ILE A 131 -15.04 15.84 17.03
CA ILE A 131 -15.01 14.77 16.03
C ILE A 131 -13.64 14.79 15.33
N ILE A 132 -12.97 13.65 15.33
CA ILE A 132 -11.71 13.41 14.63
C ILE A 132 -11.95 12.37 13.55
N TYR A 133 -11.63 12.69 12.30
CA TYR A 133 -11.79 11.78 11.18
C TYR A 133 -10.47 11.12 10.85
N ASN A 134 -10.44 9.80 10.87
CA ASN A 134 -9.38 9.00 10.28
C ASN A 134 -9.76 8.71 8.84
N VAL A 135 -8.94 9.16 7.90
CA VAL A 135 -9.15 8.92 6.48
C VAL A 135 -8.08 8.00 5.96
N MET A 136 -8.52 6.97 5.24
CA MET A 136 -7.65 6.09 4.48
C MET A 136 -7.98 6.24 3.00
N ALA A 137 -7.02 6.73 2.23
CA ALA A 137 -7.11 6.83 0.77
C ALA A 137 -6.40 5.63 0.14
N HIS A 138 -7.02 4.99 -0.84
CA HIS A 138 -6.58 3.75 -1.45
C HIS A 138 -6.38 3.96 -2.95
N VAL A 139 -5.21 3.56 -3.46
CA VAL A 139 -4.93 3.40 -4.89
C VAL A 139 -5.04 1.92 -5.21
N CYS A 140 -6.09 1.55 -5.96
CA CYS A 140 -6.31 0.17 -6.39
C CYS A 140 -5.76 -0.03 -7.79
N PHE A 141 -4.82 -0.96 -7.94
CA PHE A 141 -4.32 -1.40 -9.24
C PHE A 141 -5.20 -2.53 -9.78
N ASP A 142 -5.81 -2.32 -10.95
CA ASP A 142 -6.72 -3.30 -11.57
C ASP A 142 -5.98 -4.50 -12.18
N ARG A 143 -4.68 -4.35 -12.45
CA ARG A 143 -3.82 -5.41 -12.98
C ARG A 143 -3.11 -6.15 -11.85
N SER A 144 -2.98 -7.46 -11.98
CA SER A 144 -2.07 -8.24 -11.15
C SER A 144 -0.62 -7.84 -11.43
N VAL A 145 0.20 -7.92 -10.38
CA VAL A 145 1.64 -7.66 -10.42
C VAL A 145 2.37 -8.99 -10.28
N ASN A 146 3.39 -9.20 -11.10
CA ASN A 146 4.27 -10.35 -11.06
C ASN A 146 5.74 -9.90 -10.99
N GLU A 147 6.67 -10.84 -11.12
CA GLU A 147 8.10 -10.57 -11.03
C GLU A 147 8.65 -9.66 -12.13
N ASP A 148 7.96 -9.55 -13.27
CA ASP A 148 8.40 -8.66 -14.36
C ASP A 148 8.38 -7.19 -13.92
N GLN A 149 7.54 -6.83 -12.94
CA GLN A 149 7.46 -5.47 -12.37
C GLN A 149 8.36 -5.28 -11.14
N MET A 150 9.22 -6.25 -10.79
CA MET A 150 10.09 -6.13 -9.62
C MET A 150 11.05 -4.92 -9.72
N GLY A 151 11.43 -4.54 -10.95
CA GLY A 151 12.22 -3.34 -11.22
C GLY A 151 11.50 -2.02 -10.92
N ASP A 152 10.16 -2.03 -10.90
CA ASP A 152 9.35 -0.83 -10.70
C ASP A 152 9.09 -0.53 -9.21
N ILE A 153 9.40 -1.46 -8.31
CA ILE A 153 9.17 -1.32 -6.86
C ILE A 153 9.85 -0.07 -6.29
N ALA A 154 11.09 0.18 -6.71
CA ALA A 154 11.86 1.33 -6.25
C ALA A 154 11.16 2.65 -6.61
N GLU A 155 10.83 2.80 -7.90
CA GLU A 155 10.13 3.98 -8.40
C GLU A 155 8.77 4.16 -7.71
N LEU A 156 8.03 3.07 -7.50
CA LEU A 156 6.75 3.12 -6.81
C LEU A 156 6.87 3.65 -5.37
N CYS A 157 7.86 3.15 -4.61
CA CYS A 157 8.09 3.58 -3.23
C CYS A 157 8.53 5.05 -3.16
N GLU A 158 9.33 5.52 -4.12
CA GLU A 158 9.69 6.94 -4.27
C GLU A 158 8.47 7.81 -4.55
N HIS A 159 7.59 7.39 -5.47
CA HIS A 159 6.33 8.09 -5.73
C HIS A 159 5.43 8.14 -4.51
N MET A 160 5.36 7.06 -3.72
CA MET A 160 4.63 7.05 -2.45
C MET A 160 5.17 8.11 -1.48
N ALA A 161 6.49 8.19 -1.29
CA ALA A 161 7.10 9.19 -0.42
C ALA A 161 6.85 10.63 -0.93
N ASN A 162 6.86 10.85 -2.24
CA ASN A 162 6.53 12.15 -2.84
C ASN A 162 5.06 12.55 -2.59
N VAL A 163 4.13 11.61 -2.78
CA VAL A 163 2.70 11.84 -2.49
C VAL A 163 2.49 12.13 -1.01
N MET A 164 3.16 11.40 -0.11
CA MET A 164 3.09 11.68 1.33
C MET A 164 3.55 13.10 1.66
N ASN A 165 4.61 13.60 1.01
CA ASN A 165 5.06 14.98 1.19
C ASN A 165 3.99 16.01 0.75
N GLN A 166 3.29 15.74 -0.36
CA GLN A 166 2.19 16.61 -0.83
C GLN A 166 0.99 16.55 0.12
N LEU A 167 0.64 15.36 0.62
CA LEU A 167 -0.46 15.17 1.57
C LEU A 167 -0.18 15.87 2.91
N LEU A 168 1.08 15.90 3.38
CA LEU A 168 1.47 16.65 4.58
C LEU A 168 1.19 18.16 4.46
N GLN A 169 1.27 18.73 3.25
CA GLN A 169 0.98 20.14 3.02
C GLN A 169 -0.51 20.47 3.13
N LEU A 170 -1.41 19.47 3.03
CA LEU A 170 -2.85 19.64 3.24
C LEU A 170 -3.24 19.66 4.73
N ASN A 171 -2.39 19.13 5.59
CA ASN A 171 -2.61 19.05 7.03
C ASN A 171 -2.03 20.25 7.81
N ASN A 172 -1.13 21.02 7.18
CA ASN A 172 -0.61 22.29 7.69
C ASN A 172 -1.54 23.46 7.33
#